data_AF-A0A964V2Q9-F1
#
_entry.id   AF-A0A964V2Q9-F1
#
_cell.length_a   1.000
_cell.length_b   1.000
_cell.length_c   1.000
_cell.angle_alpha   90.00
_cell.angle_beta   90.00
_cell.angle_gamma   90.00
#
_symmetry.space_group_name_H-M   'P 1'
#
loop_
_entity.id
_entity.type
_entity.pdbx_description
1 polymer ?
#
loop_
_entity_poly.entity_id
_entity_poly.type
_entity_poly.pdbx_seq_one_letter_code
_entity_poly.pdbx_strand_id
1 'polypeptide(L)'
;MVAPAPPRIEFSAATRQLIGAYALSNRVGLIGLVLAALAVPLYAEDDLGPLTEHDEIDLSELPDFGDSAGAYISPEQERLLGQGFMREMRRNAPLVTDEEVEDYIQKIGMTLGRESGYYGDFNFFVVESSVINAFAVPGGYIGVHSGLILGSNSESELASVLAHEVSHLTQRHGARMIEAAGKMSLPTMAAYLGAIILAAIDPQAGLGALAAIGAASQQYQINFTRANEKEADRIGIELLNTAGYDTMAMAKFFERLQLANRYTDPEEIPEYLRSHPVTVNRIAEARERAEKMNSKVVREDSYEYLLIWQKLNVMSAADPAQAKTYYETTLRDGTYRNETAARYGYALALSEAGNFEKARIELGKLLHEQPNIAAFQIAAARIEQQAGKLALALELFDRARRKNPDSRAAIYGYVSLLTNTGDPAEARQILRDFGSTENRDPRFFKLLAEAEEKTGDVVNSHYDLSEYYRVVGEIELAAEQLKLAQAVDNISHYQRMRVDARLDEIEKDLDRVDIERAKRKEREERKRSRD
;
A
#
# COMPACT_ATOMS: atom_id res chain seq x y z
N MET A 1 -2.90 0.40 -34.39
CA MET A 1 -3.32 -0.91 -33.85
C MET A 1 -2.63 -1.08 -32.52
N VAL A 2 -3.37 -0.99 -31.41
CA VAL A 2 -2.84 -1.16 -30.05
C VAL A 2 -2.69 -2.66 -29.82
N ALA A 3 -1.49 -3.14 -29.52
CA ALA A 3 -1.29 -4.53 -29.15
C ALA A 3 -2.11 -4.83 -27.87
N PRO A 4 -2.89 -5.92 -27.81
CA PRO A 4 -3.57 -6.30 -26.58
C PRO A 4 -2.53 -6.52 -25.46
N ALA A 5 -2.94 -6.34 -24.20
CA ALA A 5 -2.13 -6.80 -23.08
C ALA A 5 -1.79 -8.29 -23.32
N PRO A 6 -0.55 -8.74 -23.03
CA PRO A 6 -0.27 -10.16 -23.07
C PRO A 6 -1.29 -10.87 -22.16
N PRO A 7 -1.80 -12.04 -22.58
CA PRO A 7 -2.73 -12.80 -21.75
C PRO A 7 -2.12 -12.98 -20.36
N ARG A 8 -2.92 -12.98 -19.30
CA ARG A 8 -2.44 -13.33 -17.95
C ARG A 8 -2.79 -14.77 -17.65
N ILE A 9 -2.24 -15.30 -16.57
CA ILE A 9 -2.68 -16.59 -16.02
C ILE A 9 -4.13 -16.39 -15.56
N GLU A 10 -5.09 -16.94 -16.32
CA GLU A 10 -6.51 -16.88 -15.97
C GLU A 10 -6.83 -17.85 -14.83
N PHE A 11 -7.49 -17.35 -13.78
CA PHE A 11 -7.98 -18.20 -12.70
C PHE A 11 -9.36 -18.76 -13.04
N SER A 12 -9.53 -20.08 -12.97
CA SER A 12 -10.86 -20.67 -13.01
C SER A 12 -11.66 -20.25 -11.75
N ALA A 13 -12.91 -19.82 -11.94
CA ALA A 13 -13.81 -19.43 -10.85
C ALA A 13 -14.01 -20.55 -9.81
N ALA A 14 -13.84 -21.82 -10.19
CA ALA A 14 -14.02 -22.98 -9.32
C ALA A 14 -12.90 -23.16 -8.30
N THR A 15 -11.70 -22.61 -8.54
CA THR A 15 -10.56 -22.74 -7.63
C THR A 15 -10.56 -21.67 -6.52
N ARG A 16 -11.34 -20.59 -6.68
CA ARG A 16 -11.49 -19.50 -5.69
C ARG A 16 -12.20 -19.96 -4.41
N GLN A 17 -13.09 -20.96 -4.48
CA GLN A 17 -13.86 -21.44 -3.32
C GLN A 17 -13.10 -22.42 -2.42
N LEU A 18 -12.14 -23.19 -2.96
CA LEU A 18 -11.48 -24.25 -2.20
C LEU A 18 -10.28 -23.76 -1.38
N ILE A 19 -9.60 -22.68 -1.81
CA ILE A 19 -8.47 -22.11 -1.07
C ILE A 19 -8.97 -21.14 0.03
N GLY A 20 -10.11 -20.47 -0.18
CA GLY A 20 -10.77 -19.67 0.86
C GLY A 20 -11.34 -20.50 2.02
N ALA A 21 -11.83 -21.72 1.75
CA ALA A 21 -12.50 -22.54 2.76
C ALA A 21 -11.54 -23.15 3.83
N TYR A 22 -10.26 -23.34 3.51
CA TYR A 22 -9.29 -23.86 4.48
C TYR A 22 -8.63 -22.78 5.34
N ALA A 23 -8.63 -21.51 4.90
CA ALA A 23 -8.10 -20.38 5.67
C ALA A 23 -9.18 -19.61 6.47
N LEU A 24 -10.47 -19.71 6.10
CA LEU A 24 -11.56 -19.02 6.81
C LEU A 24 -12.19 -19.80 7.98
N SER A 25 -11.97 -21.10 8.11
CA SER A 25 -12.72 -21.92 9.10
C SER A 25 -12.42 -21.57 10.57
N ASN A 26 -11.38 -20.78 10.85
CA ASN A 26 -11.07 -20.29 12.20
C ASN A 26 -11.34 -18.79 12.44
N ARG A 27 -11.98 -18.05 11.52
CA ARG A 27 -12.17 -16.58 11.68
C ARG A 27 -13.58 -16.03 11.42
N VAL A 28 -14.57 -16.88 11.14
CA VAL A 28 -15.94 -16.44 10.79
C VAL A 28 -16.86 -16.19 12.02
N GLY A 29 -16.37 -16.38 13.25
CA GLY A 29 -17.20 -16.27 14.47
C GLY A 29 -17.64 -14.87 14.93
N LEU A 30 -17.15 -13.76 14.34
CA LEU A 30 -17.35 -12.42 14.91
C LEU A 30 -18.00 -11.37 14.01
N ILE A 31 -18.37 -11.71 12.77
CA ILE A 31 -18.87 -10.73 11.78
C ILE A 31 -20.41 -10.56 11.83
N GLY A 32 -21.14 -11.44 12.54
CA GLY A 32 -22.61 -11.51 12.48
C GLY A 32 -23.42 -10.59 13.39
N LEU A 33 -22.83 -9.71 14.22
CA LEU A 33 -23.59 -9.03 15.29
C LEU A 33 -23.70 -7.49 15.18
N VAL A 34 -23.25 -6.89 14.07
CA VAL A 34 -23.20 -5.41 13.94
C VAL A 34 -24.39 -4.81 13.16
N LEU A 35 -25.16 -5.61 12.42
CA LEU A 35 -26.19 -5.08 11.49
C LEU A 35 -27.60 -4.86 12.05
N ALA A 36 -27.87 -5.12 13.34
CA ALA A 36 -29.25 -5.18 13.85
C ALA A 36 -29.77 -3.95 14.64
N ALA A 37 -29.07 -2.81 14.74
CA ALA A 37 -29.46 -1.73 15.66
C ALA A 37 -29.45 -0.30 15.09
N LEU A 38 -30.00 -0.09 13.89
CA LEU A 38 -30.19 1.25 13.32
C LEU A 38 -31.63 1.48 12.83
N ALA A 39 -32.53 1.79 13.76
CA ALA A 39 -33.72 2.60 13.50
C ALA A 39 -34.26 3.15 14.84
N VAL A 40 -34.42 4.48 14.97
CA VAL A 40 -35.47 5.25 15.68
C VAL A 40 -35.01 6.72 15.87
N PRO A 41 -35.89 7.74 15.73
CA PRO A 41 -35.51 9.13 15.47
C PRO A 41 -35.38 10.03 16.72
N LEU A 42 -34.72 11.18 16.53
CA LEU A 42 -34.49 12.26 17.52
C LEU A 42 -35.77 13.05 17.88
N TYR A 43 -35.86 13.44 19.16
CA TYR A 43 -36.51 14.69 19.60
C TYR A 43 -35.53 15.49 20.48
N ALA A 44 -35.58 16.81 20.29
CA ALA A 44 -34.77 17.85 20.93
C ALA A 44 -35.46 18.41 22.19
N GLU A 45 -34.69 19.04 23.07
CA GLU A 45 -35.11 20.23 23.83
C GLU A 45 -33.89 20.95 24.46
N ASP A 46 -33.92 22.29 24.35
CA ASP A 46 -32.97 23.31 24.84
C ASP A 46 -33.11 23.54 26.37
N ASP A 47 -32.07 24.09 27.03
CA ASP A 47 -32.22 25.34 27.80
C ASP A 47 -30.86 26.01 28.20
N LEU A 48 -30.92 27.33 28.33
CA LEU A 48 -29.86 28.34 28.39
C LEU A 48 -29.43 28.77 29.82
N GLY A 49 -28.19 29.29 29.96
CA GLY A 49 -27.90 30.42 30.85
C GLY A 49 -26.69 30.32 31.82
N PRO A 50 -26.08 31.45 32.26
CA PRO A 50 -24.76 31.84 31.72
C PRO A 50 -23.69 32.41 32.72
N LEU A 51 -22.53 32.76 32.14
CA LEU A 51 -21.45 33.72 32.55
C LEU A 51 -20.42 33.34 33.64
N THR A 52 -19.13 33.36 33.27
CA THR A 52 -18.17 34.44 33.62
C THR A 52 -16.89 34.37 32.76
N GLU A 53 -16.34 35.55 32.47
CA GLU A 53 -15.23 35.94 31.59
C GLU A 53 -13.86 35.34 31.90
N HIS A 54 -13.05 35.12 30.85
CA HIS A 54 -11.67 35.59 30.78
C HIS A 54 -11.34 35.92 29.31
N ASP A 55 -10.88 37.15 29.07
CA ASP A 55 -10.38 37.63 27.77
C ASP A 55 -9.17 36.79 27.31
N GLU A 56 -9.41 35.82 26.44
CA GLU A 56 -8.41 35.32 25.49
C GLU A 56 -8.67 35.98 24.14
N ILE A 57 -7.61 36.47 23.51
CA ILE A 57 -7.66 37.05 22.17
C ILE A 57 -8.16 35.97 21.20
N ASP A 58 -9.40 36.13 20.76
CA ASP A 58 -10.06 35.23 19.81
C ASP A 58 -9.44 35.40 18.41
N LEU A 59 -8.59 34.43 18.04
CA LEU A 59 -7.99 34.34 16.71
C LEU A 59 -8.98 33.81 15.65
N SER A 60 -10.24 33.54 16.00
CA SER A 60 -11.26 32.99 15.09
C SER A 60 -12.00 34.03 14.22
N GLU A 61 -11.76 35.34 14.41
CA GLU A 61 -12.37 36.41 13.61
C GLU A 61 -11.40 37.13 12.66
N LEU A 62 -10.34 36.47 12.20
CA LEU A 62 -9.67 36.93 10.98
C LEU A 62 -10.50 36.46 9.78
N PRO A 63 -10.92 37.38 8.86
CA PRO A 63 -11.55 36.98 7.61
C PRO A 63 -10.61 36.04 6.84
N ASP A 64 -10.97 34.77 6.78
CA ASP A 64 -10.23 33.73 6.07
C ASP A 64 -10.45 33.88 4.57
N PHE A 65 -9.36 34.18 3.87
CA PHE A 65 -9.31 34.20 2.41
C PHE A 65 -8.77 32.86 1.90
N GLY A 66 -9.53 31.77 2.07
CA GLY A 66 -9.56 30.70 1.07
C GLY A 66 -9.18 29.27 1.45
N ASP A 67 -9.16 28.84 2.72
CA ASP A 67 -9.04 27.41 3.05
C ASP A 67 -9.96 26.95 4.19
N SER A 68 -11.26 26.83 3.91
CA SER A 68 -12.26 26.37 4.87
C SER A 68 -12.06 24.90 5.30
N ALA A 69 -11.34 24.09 4.50
CA ALA A 69 -11.08 22.67 4.80
C ALA A 69 -10.12 22.48 5.99
N GLY A 70 -9.21 23.45 6.20
CA GLY A 70 -8.32 23.49 7.38
C GLY A 70 -9.06 23.63 8.71
N ALA A 71 -10.30 24.13 8.70
CA ALA A 71 -11.11 24.32 9.90
C ALA A 71 -11.70 23.00 10.47
N TYR A 72 -11.70 21.90 9.70
CA TYR A 72 -12.36 20.64 10.09
C TYR A 72 -11.41 19.47 10.33
N ILE A 73 -10.34 19.33 9.53
CA ILE A 73 -9.28 18.34 9.77
C ILE A 73 -7.92 18.99 9.51
N SER A 74 -7.07 19.01 10.53
CA SER A 74 -5.70 19.52 10.42
C SER A 74 -4.78 18.51 9.69
N PRO A 75 -3.68 18.95 9.07
CA PRO A 75 -2.68 18.05 8.48
C PRO A 75 -2.13 17.02 9.47
N GLU A 76 -2.00 17.38 10.75
CA GLU A 76 -1.59 16.43 11.79
C GLU A 76 -2.63 15.33 12.00
N GLN A 77 -3.92 15.69 12.05
CA GLN A 77 -5.00 14.70 12.15
C GLN A 77 -5.03 13.80 10.91
N GLU A 78 -4.87 14.35 9.70
CA GLU A 78 -4.76 13.52 8.48
C GLU A 78 -3.61 12.52 8.56
N ARG A 79 -2.44 12.95 9.04
CA ARG A 79 -1.28 12.09 9.25
C ARG A 79 -1.59 10.97 10.25
N LEU A 80 -2.22 11.29 11.39
CA LEU A 80 -2.59 10.29 12.39
C LEU A 80 -3.63 9.29 11.87
N LEU A 81 -4.60 9.76 11.07
CA LEU A 81 -5.60 8.93 10.41
C LEU A 81 -4.95 7.96 9.42
N GLY A 82 -4.04 8.44 8.57
CA GLY A 82 -3.29 7.61 7.63
C GLY A 82 -2.41 6.58 8.32
N GLN A 83 -1.73 6.96 9.40
CA GLN A 83 -0.94 6.03 10.20
C GLN A 83 -1.81 4.94 10.84
N GLY A 84 -2.99 5.30 11.36
CA GLY A 84 -3.97 4.34 11.87
C GLY A 84 -4.48 3.38 10.80
N PHE A 85 -4.82 3.91 9.62
CA PHE A 85 -5.22 3.12 8.47
C PHE A 85 -4.14 2.10 8.07
N MET A 86 -2.88 2.52 7.96
CA MET A 86 -1.80 1.62 7.58
C MET A 86 -1.50 0.55 8.61
N ARG A 87 -1.64 0.84 9.91
CA ARG A 87 -1.55 -0.18 10.96
C ARG A 87 -2.60 -1.28 10.74
N GLU A 88 -3.85 -0.90 10.49
CA GLU A 88 -4.92 -1.89 10.23
C GLU A 88 -4.73 -2.65 8.92
N MET A 89 -4.24 -1.99 7.87
CA MET A 89 -3.90 -2.66 6.61
C MET A 89 -2.79 -3.69 6.79
N ARG A 90 -1.71 -3.34 7.49
CA ARG A 90 -0.60 -4.27 7.77
C ARG A 90 -1.06 -5.48 8.59
N ARG A 91 -2.07 -5.30 9.45
CA ARG A 91 -2.63 -6.37 10.27
C ARG A 91 -3.57 -7.30 9.50
N ASN A 92 -4.42 -6.75 8.64
CA ASN A 92 -5.57 -7.48 8.11
C ASN A 92 -5.57 -7.66 6.59
N ALA A 93 -4.83 -6.85 5.83
CA ALA A 93 -4.84 -6.87 4.38
C ALA A 93 -3.69 -7.72 3.80
N PRO A 94 -3.89 -8.40 2.66
CA PRO A 94 -2.84 -9.08 1.95
C PRO A 94 -1.97 -8.05 1.21
N LEU A 95 -0.94 -7.53 1.88
CA LEU A 95 0.01 -6.59 1.26
C LEU A 95 1.10 -7.36 0.50
N VAL A 96 1.44 -6.90 -0.70
CA VAL A 96 2.64 -7.35 -1.40
C VAL A 96 3.84 -6.74 -0.69
N THR A 97 4.73 -7.59 -0.18
CA THR A 97 5.89 -7.17 0.61
C THR A 97 7.22 -7.45 -0.10
N ASP A 98 7.21 -7.79 -1.39
CA ASP A 98 8.43 -7.92 -2.18
C ASP A 98 9.11 -6.56 -2.35
N GLU A 99 10.38 -6.47 -1.97
CA GLU A 99 11.10 -5.20 -1.89
C GLU A 99 11.23 -4.51 -3.25
N GLU A 100 11.41 -5.28 -4.33
CA GLU A 100 11.55 -4.71 -5.68
C GLU A 100 10.21 -4.12 -6.16
N VAL A 101 9.08 -4.74 -5.80
CA VAL A 101 7.74 -4.21 -6.12
C VAL A 101 7.44 -2.93 -5.33
N GLU A 102 7.74 -2.94 -4.02
CA GLU A 102 7.55 -1.78 -3.16
C GLU A 102 8.43 -0.60 -3.60
N ASP A 103 9.72 -0.83 -3.85
CA ASP A 103 10.65 0.20 -4.31
C ASP A 103 10.18 0.81 -5.65
N TYR A 104 9.71 -0.02 -6.58
CA TYR A 104 9.21 0.43 -7.86
C TYR A 104 7.97 1.31 -7.74
N ILE A 105 6.96 0.89 -6.96
CA ILE A 105 5.72 1.68 -6.83
C ILE A 105 5.99 2.99 -6.09
N GLN A 106 6.83 2.96 -5.06
CA GLN A 106 7.26 4.14 -4.32
C GLN A 106 8.02 5.10 -5.25
N LYS A 107 8.89 4.59 -6.13
CA LYS A 107 9.66 5.41 -7.07
C LYS A 107 8.77 6.16 -8.07
N ILE A 108 7.78 5.50 -8.67
CA ILE A 108 6.81 6.19 -9.56
C ILE A 108 6.04 7.22 -8.77
N GLY A 109 5.52 6.82 -7.62
CA GLY A 109 4.74 7.67 -6.75
C GLY A 109 5.49 8.93 -6.30
N MET A 110 6.75 8.80 -5.89
CA MET A 110 7.60 9.93 -5.52
C MET A 110 7.97 10.81 -6.71
N THR A 111 8.13 10.23 -7.91
CA THR A 111 8.35 11.01 -9.13
C THR A 111 7.15 11.94 -9.39
N LEU A 112 5.93 11.43 -9.23
CA LEU A 112 4.70 12.22 -9.36
C LEU A 112 4.51 13.20 -8.19
N GLY A 113 4.75 12.74 -6.96
CA GLY A 113 4.58 13.53 -5.75
C GLY A 113 5.49 14.76 -5.68
N ARG A 114 6.73 14.66 -6.16
CA ARG A 114 7.67 15.80 -6.24
C ARG A 114 7.18 16.93 -7.13
N GLU A 115 6.45 16.61 -8.19
CA GLU A 115 5.88 17.59 -9.11
C GLU A 115 4.55 18.19 -8.62
N SER A 116 3.98 17.64 -7.53
CA SER A 116 2.65 18.03 -7.03
C SER A 116 2.63 19.25 -6.12
N GLY A 117 3.78 19.69 -5.59
CA GLY A 117 3.86 20.80 -4.64
C GLY A 117 3.30 20.48 -3.24
N TYR A 118 2.99 19.21 -2.95
CA TYR A 118 2.54 18.76 -1.63
C TYR A 118 3.68 18.77 -0.61
N TYR A 119 3.43 19.31 0.58
CA TYR A 119 4.42 19.41 1.67
C TYR A 119 4.47 18.17 2.57
N GLY A 120 3.54 17.22 2.44
CA GLY A 120 3.53 15.97 3.22
C GLY A 120 4.25 14.83 2.52
N ASP A 121 4.50 13.74 3.25
CA ASP A 121 5.14 12.54 2.71
C ASP A 121 4.14 11.64 1.99
N PHE A 122 4.51 11.14 0.81
CA PHE A 122 3.72 10.12 0.13
C PHE A 122 4.23 8.71 0.42
N ASN A 123 3.30 7.79 0.68
CA ASN A 123 3.57 6.39 0.98
C ASN A 123 2.73 5.52 0.06
N PHE A 124 3.39 4.82 -0.87
CA PHE A 124 2.73 3.94 -1.83
C PHE A 124 2.89 2.49 -1.38
N PHE A 125 1.82 1.71 -1.46
CA PHE A 125 1.84 0.29 -1.11
C PHE A 125 0.97 -0.52 -2.06
N VAL A 126 1.31 -1.80 -2.21
CA VAL A 126 0.59 -2.70 -3.10
C VAL A 126 -0.24 -3.69 -2.29
N VAL A 127 -1.52 -3.80 -2.60
CA VAL A 127 -2.43 -4.81 -2.08
C VAL A 127 -2.51 -5.94 -3.11
N GLU A 128 -2.34 -7.18 -2.66
CA GLU A 128 -2.49 -8.36 -3.48
C GLU A 128 -3.98 -8.57 -3.81
N SER A 129 -4.35 -8.22 -5.03
CA SER A 129 -5.73 -8.32 -5.51
C SER A 129 -5.73 -8.31 -7.03
N SER A 130 -6.47 -9.25 -7.62
CA SER A 130 -6.65 -9.30 -9.09
C SER A 130 -7.53 -8.17 -9.63
N VAL A 131 -8.23 -7.45 -8.74
CA VAL A 131 -9.09 -6.32 -9.10
C VAL A 131 -8.24 -5.15 -9.57
N ILE A 132 -8.70 -4.45 -10.60
CA ILE A 132 -8.11 -3.17 -11.02
C ILE A 132 -8.64 -2.10 -10.07
N ASN A 133 -7.80 -1.66 -9.13
CA ASN A 133 -8.12 -0.57 -8.22
C ASN A 133 -6.87 0.18 -7.75
N ALA A 134 -7.09 1.43 -7.36
CA ALA A 134 -6.19 2.25 -6.56
C ALA A 134 -7.04 3.18 -5.70
N PHE A 135 -6.47 3.67 -4.60
CA PHE A 135 -7.16 4.60 -3.72
C PHE A 135 -6.16 5.43 -2.91
N ALA A 136 -6.55 6.65 -2.58
CA ALA A 136 -5.86 7.54 -1.67
C ALA A 136 -6.59 7.64 -0.32
N VAL A 137 -5.83 7.65 0.78
CA VAL A 137 -6.36 7.95 2.12
C VAL A 137 -5.58 9.11 2.76
N PRO A 138 -6.20 9.86 3.69
CA PRO A 138 -5.54 11.00 4.35
C PRO A 138 -4.16 10.66 4.93
N GLY A 139 -3.27 11.64 4.97
CA GLY A 139 -1.92 11.47 5.48
C GLY A 139 -0.90 10.97 4.45
N GLY A 140 -1.22 11.02 3.16
CA GLY A 140 -0.26 10.75 2.09
C GLY A 140 -0.19 9.29 1.62
N TYR A 141 -1.12 8.43 2.03
CA TYR A 141 -1.07 7.00 1.72
C TYR A 141 -1.87 6.67 0.47
N ILE A 142 -1.24 5.98 -0.49
CA ILE A 142 -1.85 5.54 -1.74
C ILE A 142 -1.70 4.02 -1.87
N GLY A 143 -2.84 3.33 -1.91
CA GLY A 143 -2.91 1.89 -2.13
C GLY A 143 -3.14 1.55 -3.59
N VAL A 144 -2.44 0.54 -4.08
CA VAL A 144 -2.52 0.06 -5.46
C VAL A 144 -2.81 -1.43 -5.46
N HIS A 145 -3.85 -1.90 -6.15
CA HIS A 145 -4.05 -3.34 -6.30
C HIS A 145 -3.07 -3.89 -7.35
N SER A 146 -2.50 -5.08 -7.11
CA SER A 146 -1.60 -5.74 -8.08
C SER A 146 -2.25 -5.94 -9.46
N GLY A 147 -3.58 -6.12 -9.48
CA GLY A 147 -4.41 -6.19 -10.67
C GLY A 147 -4.38 -4.94 -11.53
N LEU A 148 -4.16 -3.74 -10.96
CA LEU A 148 -3.94 -2.50 -11.71
C LEU A 148 -2.57 -2.48 -12.40
N ILE A 149 -1.50 -2.89 -11.71
CA ILE A 149 -0.15 -2.96 -12.29
C ILE A 149 -0.15 -3.96 -13.44
N LEU A 150 -0.65 -5.17 -13.19
CA LEU A 150 -0.81 -6.19 -14.22
C LEU A 150 -1.79 -5.70 -15.31
N GLY A 151 -2.77 -4.88 -14.90
CA GLY A 151 -3.80 -4.12 -15.64
C GLY A 151 -3.25 -3.33 -16.79
N SER A 152 -2.22 -2.56 -16.50
CA SER A 152 -1.67 -1.52 -17.36
C SER A 152 -1.04 -2.07 -18.65
N ASN A 153 -1.20 -1.32 -19.74
CA ASN A 153 -0.54 -1.57 -21.02
C ASN A 153 0.82 -0.88 -21.13
N SER A 154 1.07 0.11 -20.29
CA SER A 154 2.32 0.86 -20.23
C SER A 154 2.55 1.37 -18.80
N GLU A 155 3.78 1.74 -18.50
CA GLU A 155 4.16 2.42 -17.26
C GLU A 155 3.40 3.75 -17.14
N SER A 156 3.19 4.45 -18.27
CA SER A 156 2.43 5.70 -18.30
C SER A 156 0.95 5.53 -17.93
N GLU A 157 0.33 4.39 -18.27
CA GLU A 157 -1.05 4.11 -17.82
C GLU A 157 -1.12 3.87 -16.31
N LEU A 158 -0.16 3.13 -15.75
CA LEU A 158 -0.06 2.97 -14.29
C LEU A 158 0.16 4.34 -13.62
N ALA A 159 1.13 5.11 -14.12
CA ALA A 159 1.41 6.46 -13.63
C ALA A 159 0.19 7.38 -13.73
N SER A 160 -0.67 7.22 -14.75
CA SER A 160 -1.88 8.04 -14.90
C SER A 160 -2.89 7.84 -13.79
N VAL A 161 -3.04 6.62 -13.29
CA VAL A 161 -3.90 6.32 -12.14
C VAL A 161 -3.26 6.85 -10.86
N LEU A 162 -1.94 6.68 -10.68
CA LEU A 162 -1.26 7.22 -9.51
C LEU A 162 -1.28 8.76 -9.48
N ALA A 163 -1.15 9.42 -10.63
CA ALA A 163 -1.25 10.87 -10.74
C ALA A 163 -2.64 11.38 -10.37
N HIS A 164 -3.68 10.61 -10.73
CA HIS A 164 -5.06 10.85 -10.31
C HIS A 164 -5.22 10.76 -8.78
N GLU A 165 -4.70 9.70 -8.15
CA GLU A 165 -4.74 9.55 -6.68
C GLU A 165 -3.91 10.61 -5.94
N VAL A 166 -2.74 10.97 -6.46
CA VAL A 166 -1.92 12.09 -5.94
C VAL A 166 -2.72 13.40 -6.02
N SER A 167 -3.47 13.60 -7.11
CA SER A 167 -4.33 14.77 -7.27
C SER A 167 -5.48 14.77 -6.25
N HIS A 168 -6.03 13.61 -5.87
CA HIS A 168 -7.02 13.55 -4.80
C HIS A 168 -6.48 14.01 -3.44
N LEU A 169 -5.24 13.64 -3.11
CA LEU A 169 -4.60 14.03 -1.84
C LEU A 169 -4.18 15.50 -1.82
N THR A 170 -3.52 15.96 -2.88
CA THR A 170 -3.05 17.35 -2.99
C THR A 170 -4.22 18.35 -2.97
N GLN A 171 -5.33 18.02 -3.63
CA GLN A 171 -6.54 18.82 -3.60
C GLN A 171 -7.44 18.55 -2.38
N ARG A 172 -6.93 17.79 -1.40
CA ARG A 172 -7.60 17.43 -0.14
C ARG A 172 -9.07 17.03 -0.33
N HIS A 173 -9.37 16.26 -1.38
CA HIS A 173 -10.74 15.89 -1.74
C HIS A 173 -11.46 15.15 -0.60
N GLY A 174 -10.75 14.31 0.15
CA GLY A 174 -11.29 13.62 1.33
C GLY A 174 -11.64 14.58 2.48
N ALA A 175 -10.76 15.54 2.78
CA ALA A 175 -11.03 16.53 3.83
C ALA A 175 -12.19 17.45 3.47
N ARG A 176 -12.22 17.96 2.22
CA ARG A 176 -13.33 18.79 1.72
C ARG A 176 -14.67 18.02 1.70
N MET A 177 -14.63 16.71 1.45
CA MET A 177 -15.82 15.86 1.55
C MET A 177 -16.30 15.71 3.00
N ILE A 178 -15.38 15.53 3.96
CA ILE A 178 -15.74 15.45 5.38
C ILE A 178 -16.30 16.79 5.88
N GLU A 179 -15.69 17.90 5.48
CA GLU A 179 -16.20 19.25 5.73
C GLU A 179 -17.62 19.42 5.17
N ALA A 180 -17.84 19.06 3.90
CA ALA A 180 -19.15 19.16 3.25
C ALA A 180 -20.22 18.27 3.91
N ALA A 181 -19.81 17.16 4.54
CA ALA A 181 -20.70 16.30 5.32
C ALA A 181 -21.05 16.86 6.72
N GLY A 182 -20.43 17.97 7.12
CA GLY A 182 -20.62 18.60 8.43
C GLY A 182 -19.79 17.96 9.55
N LYS A 183 -20.04 18.34 10.82
CA LYS A 183 -19.32 17.81 11.98
C LYS A 183 -19.62 16.31 12.17
N MET A 184 -18.80 15.46 11.55
CA MET A 184 -18.85 14.03 11.76
C MET A 184 -18.39 13.71 13.19
N SER A 185 -19.22 13.02 13.97
CA SER A 185 -18.84 12.62 15.33
C SER A 185 -17.63 11.68 15.30
N LEU A 186 -16.78 11.69 16.34
CA LEU A 186 -15.61 10.81 16.41
C LEU A 186 -15.94 9.31 16.18
N PRO A 187 -17.06 8.77 16.72
CA PRO A 187 -17.51 7.41 16.38
C PRO A 187 -17.85 7.20 14.89
N THR A 188 -18.50 8.18 14.26
CA THR A 188 -18.84 8.11 12.84
C THR A 188 -17.57 8.14 11.98
N MET A 189 -16.57 8.94 12.37
CA MET A 189 -15.27 8.97 11.71
C MET A 189 -14.52 7.64 11.83
N ALA A 190 -14.53 7.02 13.01
CA ALA A 190 -13.94 5.70 13.21
C ALA A 190 -14.66 4.60 12.41
N ALA A 191 -15.99 4.63 12.36
CA ALA A 191 -16.78 3.71 11.53
C ALA A 191 -16.48 3.90 10.04
N TYR A 192 -16.33 5.15 9.59
CA TYR A 192 -15.97 5.49 8.23
C TYR A 192 -14.59 4.97 7.84
N LEU A 193 -13.57 5.16 8.70
CA LEU A 193 -12.24 4.57 8.49
C LEU A 193 -12.28 3.04 8.42
N GLY A 194 -13.03 2.40 9.32
CA GLY A 194 -13.23 0.95 9.28
C GLY A 194 -13.85 0.47 7.97
N ALA A 195 -14.83 1.22 7.45
CA ALA A 195 -15.46 0.92 6.17
C ALA A 195 -14.51 1.11 4.97
N ILE A 196 -13.63 2.13 4.99
CA ILE A 196 -12.58 2.31 3.96
C ILE A 196 -11.59 1.14 4.00
N ILE A 197 -11.15 0.70 5.18
CA ILE A 197 -10.25 -0.46 5.31
C ILE A 197 -10.92 -1.71 4.73
N LEU A 198 -12.19 -1.94 5.06
CA LEU A 198 -12.94 -3.05 4.45
C LEU A 198 -13.00 -2.90 2.94
N ALA A 199 -13.31 -1.72 2.39
CA ALA A 199 -13.35 -1.49 0.94
C ALA A 199 -12.00 -1.73 0.24
N ALA A 200 -10.89 -1.43 0.91
CA ALA A 200 -9.55 -1.67 0.40
C ALA A 200 -9.21 -3.16 0.27
N ILE A 201 -9.76 -3.99 1.17
CA ILE A 201 -9.55 -5.45 1.24
C ILE A 201 -10.59 -6.21 0.39
N ASP A 202 -11.86 -5.96 0.67
CA ASP A 202 -13.04 -6.50 -0.01
C ASP A 202 -14.01 -5.36 -0.34
N PRO A 203 -14.07 -4.95 -1.62
CA PRO A 203 -14.91 -3.84 -2.01
C PRO A 203 -16.41 -4.02 -1.72
N GLN A 204 -16.93 -5.25 -1.81
CA GLN A 204 -18.35 -5.51 -1.55
C GLN A 204 -18.67 -5.36 -0.06
N ALA A 205 -17.78 -5.87 0.80
CA ALA A 205 -17.91 -5.68 2.24
C ALA A 205 -17.83 -4.19 2.63
N GLY A 206 -16.92 -3.44 1.99
CA GLY A 206 -16.76 -2.00 2.20
C GLY A 206 -17.99 -1.18 1.80
N LEU A 207 -18.57 -1.45 0.63
CA LEU A 207 -19.80 -0.79 0.17
C LEU A 207 -20.98 -1.06 1.12
N GLY A 208 -21.14 -2.29 1.60
CA GLY A 208 -22.15 -2.65 2.60
C GLY A 208 -21.94 -1.90 3.92
N ALA A 209 -20.70 -1.79 4.38
CA ALA A 209 -20.35 -1.05 5.59
C ALA A 209 -20.61 0.46 5.46
N LEU A 210 -20.24 1.08 4.32
CA LEU A 210 -20.50 2.48 4.03
C LEU A 210 -22.00 2.79 3.95
N ALA A 211 -22.80 1.92 3.32
CA ALA A 211 -24.24 2.07 3.24
C ALA A 211 -24.91 2.03 4.63
N ALA A 212 -24.37 1.22 5.56
CA ALA A 212 -24.86 1.12 6.92
C ALA A 212 -24.58 2.37 7.79
N ILE A 213 -23.61 3.21 7.40
CA ILE A 213 -23.26 4.44 8.14
C ILE A 213 -24.28 5.58 7.88
N GLY A 214 -25.10 5.49 6.84
CA GLY A 214 -26.29 6.32 6.64
C GLY A 214 -26.54 6.79 5.20
N ALA A 215 -27.81 6.88 4.79
CA ALA A 215 -28.23 7.20 3.42
C ALA A 215 -28.41 8.71 3.11
N ALA A 216 -28.31 9.59 4.12
CA ALA A 216 -28.59 11.03 3.97
C ALA A 216 -27.54 11.82 3.14
N SER A 217 -26.42 11.19 2.76
CA SER A 217 -25.28 11.83 2.09
C SER A 217 -25.11 11.47 0.61
N GLN A 218 -25.92 10.57 0.03
CA GLN A 218 -25.64 9.98 -1.29
C GLN A 218 -25.59 10.99 -2.45
N GLN A 219 -26.53 11.95 -2.54
CA GLN A 219 -26.57 12.87 -3.68
C GLN A 219 -25.49 13.96 -3.64
N TYR A 220 -25.14 14.45 -2.44
CA TYR A 220 -24.02 15.38 -2.24
C TYR A 220 -22.69 14.70 -2.52
N GLN A 221 -22.53 13.43 -2.10
CA GLN A 221 -21.38 12.60 -2.45
C GLN A 221 -21.24 12.42 -3.98
N ILE A 222 -22.33 12.18 -4.72
CA ILE A 222 -22.29 11.95 -6.18
C ILE A 222 -21.95 13.21 -7.01
N ASN A 223 -22.33 14.42 -6.57
CA ASN A 223 -22.01 15.66 -7.30
C ASN A 223 -20.63 16.20 -6.93
N PHE A 224 -20.27 16.12 -5.65
CA PHE A 224 -18.94 16.48 -5.16
C PHE A 224 -17.86 15.59 -5.79
N THR A 225 -18.12 14.29 -5.89
CA THR A 225 -17.24 13.35 -6.61
C THR A 225 -17.04 13.75 -8.08
N ARG A 226 -18.08 14.10 -8.85
CA ARG A 226 -17.88 14.46 -10.28
C ARG A 226 -17.00 15.69 -10.51
N ALA A 227 -17.12 16.72 -9.67
CA ALA A 227 -16.27 17.90 -9.76
C ALA A 227 -14.82 17.55 -9.38
N ASN A 228 -14.65 16.80 -8.29
CA ASN A 228 -13.35 16.32 -7.83
C ASN A 228 -12.67 15.40 -8.85
N GLU A 229 -13.42 14.51 -9.51
CA GLU A 229 -12.91 13.63 -10.56
C GLU A 229 -12.36 14.44 -11.74
N LYS A 230 -13.08 15.48 -12.18
CA LYS A 230 -12.59 16.37 -13.23
C LYS A 230 -11.38 17.18 -12.77
N GLU A 231 -11.37 17.65 -11.53
CA GLU A 231 -10.23 18.37 -10.97
C GLU A 231 -8.99 17.46 -10.91
N ALA A 232 -9.15 16.23 -10.41
CA ALA A 232 -8.11 15.21 -10.33
C ALA A 232 -7.61 14.77 -11.72
N ASP A 233 -8.50 14.58 -12.71
CA ASP A 233 -8.10 14.28 -14.09
C ASP A 233 -7.20 15.39 -14.66
N ARG A 234 -7.60 16.66 -14.46
CA ARG A 234 -6.88 17.82 -15.02
C ARG A 234 -5.49 17.96 -14.43
N ILE A 235 -5.39 17.92 -13.10
CA ILE A 235 -4.12 18.03 -12.37
C ILE A 235 -3.28 16.79 -12.62
N GLY A 236 -3.88 15.60 -12.64
CA GLY A 236 -3.19 14.35 -12.93
C GLY A 236 -2.53 14.36 -14.31
N ILE A 237 -3.20 14.89 -15.35
CA ILE A 237 -2.60 15.03 -16.68
C ILE A 237 -1.44 16.05 -16.68
N GLU A 238 -1.54 17.13 -15.89
CA GLU A 238 -0.45 18.10 -15.70
C GLU A 238 0.76 17.47 -14.99
N LEU A 239 0.52 16.61 -13.98
CA LEU A 239 1.54 15.82 -13.30
C LEU A 239 2.20 14.83 -14.25
N LEU A 240 1.44 14.15 -15.11
CA LEU A 240 2.02 13.25 -16.12
C LEU A 240 2.96 14.01 -17.06
N ASN A 241 2.54 15.19 -17.52
CA ASN A 241 3.34 16.01 -18.42
C ASN A 241 4.66 16.46 -17.78
N THR A 242 4.60 16.94 -16.53
CA THR A 242 5.78 17.41 -15.78
C THR A 242 6.72 16.27 -15.40
N ALA A 243 6.17 15.11 -15.02
CA ALA A 243 6.94 13.89 -14.73
C ALA A 243 7.46 13.16 -15.99
N GLY A 244 7.11 13.63 -17.20
CA GLY A 244 7.61 13.10 -18.48
C GLY A 244 6.90 11.84 -18.99
N TYR A 245 5.73 11.49 -18.44
CA TYR A 245 4.89 10.37 -18.90
C TYR A 245 3.99 10.76 -20.08
N ASP A 246 3.44 9.76 -20.78
CA ASP A 246 2.45 9.99 -21.84
C ASP A 246 1.16 10.60 -21.26
N THR A 247 0.89 11.87 -21.57
CA THR A 247 -0.34 12.56 -21.14
C THR A 247 -1.59 11.90 -21.70
N MET A 248 -1.48 11.18 -22.82
CA MET A 248 -2.58 10.44 -23.42
C MET A 248 -2.90 9.13 -22.70
N ALA A 249 -2.04 8.69 -21.79
CA ALA A 249 -2.21 7.42 -21.08
C ALA A 249 -3.47 7.39 -20.22
N MET A 250 -3.85 8.50 -19.57
CA MET A 250 -5.08 8.57 -18.79
C MET A 250 -6.32 8.30 -19.66
N ALA A 251 -6.41 8.98 -20.82
CA ALA A 251 -7.52 8.78 -21.75
C ALA A 251 -7.55 7.34 -22.31
N LYS A 252 -6.39 6.78 -22.70
CA LYS A 252 -6.26 5.39 -23.16
C LYS A 252 -6.70 4.39 -22.09
N PHE A 253 -6.30 4.62 -20.84
CA PHE A 253 -6.67 3.78 -19.71
C PHE A 253 -8.18 3.81 -19.46
N PHE A 254 -8.79 5.00 -19.42
CA PHE A 254 -10.24 5.17 -19.28
C PHE A 254 -11.04 4.53 -20.41
N GLU A 255 -10.59 4.66 -21.67
CA GLU A 255 -11.23 4.00 -22.80
C GLU A 255 -11.21 2.48 -22.66
N ARG A 256 -10.06 1.93 -22.24
CA ARG A 256 -9.94 0.48 -22.04
C ARG A 256 -10.83 0.00 -20.90
N LEU A 257 -10.86 0.72 -19.78
CA LEU A 257 -11.76 0.44 -18.68
C LEU A 257 -13.23 0.48 -19.13
N GLN A 258 -13.61 1.47 -19.92
CA GLN A 258 -14.97 1.53 -20.49
C GLN A 258 -15.25 0.34 -21.41
N LEU A 259 -14.31 -0.03 -22.29
CA LEU A 259 -14.47 -1.16 -23.21
C LEU A 259 -14.57 -2.50 -22.47
N ALA A 260 -13.74 -2.69 -21.45
CA ALA A 260 -13.75 -3.87 -20.59
C ALA A 260 -15.05 -4.00 -19.79
N ASN A 261 -15.87 -2.94 -19.70
CA ASN A 261 -17.15 -2.95 -19.00
C ASN A 261 -18.38 -3.09 -19.89
N ARG A 262 -18.24 -2.89 -21.21
CA ARG A 262 -19.41 -2.87 -22.12
C ARG A 262 -20.14 -4.21 -22.20
N TYR A 263 -19.51 -5.31 -21.79
CA TYR A 263 -20.01 -6.67 -21.95
C TYR A 263 -19.96 -7.48 -20.65
N THR A 264 -19.87 -6.80 -19.52
CA THR A 264 -19.49 -7.39 -18.24
C THR A 264 -20.66 -7.30 -17.28
N ASP A 265 -20.87 -8.35 -16.49
CA ASP A 265 -21.88 -8.36 -15.42
C ASP A 265 -21.65 -7.15 -14.50
N PRO A 266 -22.68 -6.44 -14.00
CA PRO A 266 -22.53 -5.40 -12.98
C PRO A 266 -21.61 -5.79 -11.81
N GLU A 267 -21.50 -7.08 -11.48
CA GLU A 267 -20.59 -7.60 -10.46
C GLU A 267 -19.10 -7.59 -10.86
N GLU A 268 -18.76 -7.68 -12.16
CA GLU A 268 -17.36 -7.67 -12.67
C GLU A 268 -16.90 -6.31 -13.22
N ILE A 269 -17.69 -5.24 -13.01
CA ILE A 269 -17.23 -3.85 -13.16
C ILE A 269 -16.00 -3.65 -12.26
N PRO A 270 -14.82 -3.25 -12.80
CA PRO A 270 -13.64 -2.88 -12.05
C PRO A 270 -13.99 -1.93 -10.91
N GLU A 271 -13.50 -2.23 -9.71
CA GLU A 271 -13.84 -1.44 -8.52
C GLU A 271 -13.44 0.02 -8.67
N TYR A 272 -12.33 0.31 -9.35
CA TYR A 272 -11.92 1.66 -9.71
C TYR A 272 -13.06 2.47 -10.35
N LEU A 273 -13.95 1.84 -11.13
CA LEU A 273 -15.06 2.51 -11.81
C LEU A 273 -16.29 2.71 -10.94
N ARG A 274 -16.35 2.04 -9.79
CA ARG A 274 -17.38 2.27 -8.77
C ARG A 274 -17.01 3.44 -7.87
N SER A 275 -15.73 3.54 -7.47
CA SER A 275 -15.19 4.69 -6.73
C SER A 275 -14.96 5.92 -7.61
N HIS A 276 -14.48 5.72 -8.85
CA HIS A 276 -14.17 6.76 -9.83
C HIS A 276 -14.92 6.52 -11.15
N PRO A 277 -16.22 6.88 -11.25
CA PRO A 277 -17.00 6.65 -12.47
C PRO A 277 -16.38 7.34 -13.70
N VAL A 278 -15.92 6.54 -14.66
CA VAL A 278 -15.42 7.03 -15.95
C VAL A 278 -16.61 7.24 -16.89
N THR A 279 -16.76 8.48 -17.36
CA THR A 279 -17.82 8.86 -18.31
C THR A 279 -17.24 9.21 -19.68
N VAL A 280 -18.05 9.15 -20.74
CA VAL A 280 -17.65 9.61 -22.08
C VAL A 280 -17.13 11.06 -22.04
N ASN A 281 -17.71 11.90 -21.19
CA ASN A 281 -17.29 13.29 -21.02
C ASN A 281 -15.89 13.39 -20.40
N ARG A 282 -15.56 12.57 -19.39
CA ARG A 282 -14.21 12.53 -18.80
C ARG A 282 -13.17 12.04 -19.80
N ILE A 283 -13.49 11.01 -20.59
CA ILE A 283 -12.62 10.50 -21.66
C ILE A 283 -12.33 11.60 -22.69
N ALA A 284 -13.37 12.29 -23.16
CA ALA A 284 -13.24 13.36 -24.14
C ALA A 284 -12.42 14.54 -23.60
N GLU A 285 -12.67 14.95 -22.35
CA GLU A 285 -11.95 16.04 -21.69
C GLU A 285 -10.47 15.69 -21.42
N ALA A 286 -10.19 14.47 -20.96
CA ALA A 286 -8.83 13.97 -20.76
C ALA A 286 -8.05 13.97 -22.08
N ARG A 287 -8.67 13.48 -23.16
CA ARG A 287 -8.07 13.50 -24.50
C ARG A 287 -7.80 14.92 -24.98
N GLU A 288 -8.80 15.81 -24.91
CA GLU A 288 -8.66 17.21 -25.36
C GLU A 288 -7.53 17.92 -24.62
N ARG A 289 -7.43 17.72 -23.29
CA ARG A 289 -6.37 18.32 -22.48
C ARG A 289 -4.99 17.79 -22.86
N ALA A 290 -4.86 16.48 -22.96
CA ALA A 290 -3.60 15.86 -23.27
C ALA A 290 -3.11 16.22 -24.70
N GLU A 291 -4.03 16.42 -25.66
CA GLU A 291 -3.69 16.90 -27.01
C GLU A 291 -3.13 18.33 -26.98
N LYS A 292 -3.65 19.21 -26.11
CA LYS A 292 -3.16 20.59 -25.96
C LYS A 292 -1.76 20.69 -25.35
N MET A 293 -1.33 19.70 -24.56
CA MET A 293 -0.02 19.73 -23.91
C MET A 293 1.14 19.44 -24.87
N ASN A 294 0.89 18.76 -25.99
CA ASN A 294 1.87 18.47 -27.04
C ASN A 294 3.21 17.94 -26.47
N SER A 295 3.13 16.87 -25.66
CA SER A 295 4.29 16.23 -25.02
C SER A 295 5.30 15.80 -26.10
N LYS A 296 6.40 16.57 -26.24
CA LYS A 296 7.40 16.36 -27.30
C LYS A 296 8.33 15.18 -27.04
N VAL A 297 8.41 14.74 -25.78
CA VAL A 297 9.20 13.60 -25.33
C VAL A 297 8.33 12.80 -24.37
N VAL A 298 8.04 11.57 -24.74
CA VAL A 298 7.29 10.61 -23.93
C VAL A 298 8.28 9.59 -23.41
N ARG A 299 8.34 9.41 -22.09
CA ARG A 299 9.10 8.34 -21.47
C ARG A 299 8.62 6.98 -21.98
N GLU A 300 9.55 6.17 -22.49
CA GLU A 300 9.28 4.77 -22.80
C GLU A 300 9.10 3.97 -21.50
N ASP A 301 8.38 2.85 -21.60
CA ASP A 301 8.22 1.92 -20.48
C ASP A 301 9.58 1.54 -19.90
N SER A 302 9.76 1.81 -18.61
CA SER A 302 10.99 1.43 -17.95
C SER A 302 11.17 -0.09 -17.97
N TYR A 303 12.44 -0.52 -18.05
CA TYR A 303 12.74 -1.93 -17.94
C TYR A 303 12.27 -2.51 -16.59
N GLU A 304 12.34 -1.70 -15.54
CA GLU A 304 11.85 -2.00 -14.20
C GLU A 304 10.35 -2.33 -14.20
N TYR A 305 9.50 -1.52 -14.85
CA TYR A 305 8.08 -1.81 -15.02
C TYR A 305 7.83 -3.19 -15.62
N LEU A 306 8.54 -3.52 -16.71
CA LEU A 306 8.37 -4.78 -17.42
C LEU A 306 8.76 -5.99 -16.55
N LEU A 307 9.82 -5.86 -15.74
CA LEU A 307 10.28 -6.90 -14.82
C LEU A 307 9.36 -7.05 -13.61
N ILE A 308 8.89 -5.95 -13.02
CA ILE A 308 7.94 -5.96 -11.92
C ILE A 308 6.60 -6.57 -12.37
N TRP A 309 6.15 -6.27 -13.58
CA TRP A 309 4.99 -6.93 -14.16
C TRP A 309 5.19 -8.45 -14.20
N GLN A 310 6.35 -8.93 -14.69
CA GLN A 310 6.60 -10.38 -14.75
C GLN A 310 6.65 -11.01 -13.36
N LYS A 311 7.32 -10.36 -12.42
CA LYS A 311 7.45 -10.82 -11.04
C LYS A 311 6.07 -10.93 -10.39
N LEU A 312 5.25 -9.89 -10.47
CA LEU A 312 3.88 -9.89 -9.94
C LEU A 312 3.02 -10.96 -10.61
N ASN A 313 3.18 -11.19 -11.91
CA ASN A 313 2.42 -12.22 -12.64
C ASN A 313 2.79 -13.64 -12.14
N VAL A 314 4.06 -13.89 -11.80
CA VAL A 314 4.50 -15.15 -11.17
C VAL A 314 3.97 -15.25 -9.74
N MET A 315 4.14 -14.21 -8.93
CA MET A 315 3.71 -14.20 -7.53
C MET A 315 2.19 -14.38 -7.37
N SER A 316 1.41 -13.84 -8.31
CA SER A 316 -0.05 -13.94 -8.29
C SER A 316 -0.55 -15.31 -8.76
N ALA A 317 0.31 -16.17 -9.32
CA ALA A 317 -0.13 -17.46 -9.85
C ALA A 317 -0.58 -18.40 -8.72
N ALA A 318 -1.77 -19.00 -8.87
CA ALA A 318 -2.30 -19.94 -7.88
C ALA A 318 -1.49 -21.25 -7.79
N ASP A 319 -0.80 -21.60 -8.89
CA ASP A 319 0.04 -22.79 -8.99
C ASP A 319 1.33 -22.43 -9.76
N PRO A 320 2.52 -22.66 -9.18
CA PRO A 320 3.79 -22.48 -9.87
C PRO A 320 3.88 -23.23 -11.21
N ALA A 321 3.22 -24.39 -11.35
CA ALA A 321 3.21 -25.12 -12.62
C ALA A 321 2.44 -24.37 -13.72
N GLN A 322 1.34 -23.68 -13.37
CA GLN A 322 0.63 -22.80 -14.31
C GLN A 322 1.51 -21.63 -14.76
N ALA A 323 2.21 -20.97 -13.83
CA ALA A 323 3.13 -19.89 -14.17
C ALA A 323 4.19 -20.34 -15.16
N LYS A 324 4.79 -21.52 -14.92
CA LYS A 324 5.78 -22.09 -15.84
C LYS A 324 5.19 -22.34 -17.24
N THR A 325 4.03 -22.99 -17.33
CA THR A 325 3.37 -23.31 -18.61
C THR A 325 2.94 -22.04 -19.36
N TYR A 326 2.51 -21.01 -18.64
CA TYR A 326 2.21 -19.70 -19.21
C TYR A 326 3.42 -19.11 -19.96
N TYR A 327 4.59 -19.09 -19.33
CA TYR A 327 5.80 -18.56 -19.96
C TYR A 327 6.35 -19.46 -21.07
N GLU A 328 6.25 -20.78 -20.94
CA GLU A 328 6.60 -21.71 -22.02
C GLU A 328 5.78 -21.44 -23.28
N THR A 329 4.47 -21.22 -23.12
CA THR A 329 3.56 -20.88 -24.22
C THR A 329 3.87 -19.49 -24.78
N THR A 330 4.04 -18.50 -23.90
CA THR A 330 4.30 -17.10 -24.28
C THR A 330 5.59 -16.95 -25.09
N LEU A 331 6.66 -17.64 -24.67
CA LEU A 331 7.95 -17.63 -25.35
C LEU A 331 7.92 -18.41 -26.66
N ARG A 332 7.20 -19.54 -26.71
CA ARG A 332 7.03 -20.34 -27.94
C ARG A 332 6.24 -19.57 -29.02
N ASP A 333 5.16 -18.92 -28.60
CA ASP A 333 4.21 -18.28 -29.52
C ASP A 333 4.60 -16.81 -29.83
N GLY A 334 5.59 -16.26 -29.13
CA GLY A 334 6.06 -14.88 -29.34
C GLY A 334 5.08 -13.83 -28.83
N THR A 335 4.24 -14.14 -27.85
CA THR A 335 3.14 -13.27 -27.37
C THR A 335 3.56 -12.37 -26.19
N TYR A 336 4.82 -11.98 -26.15
CA TYR A 336 5.39 -11.11 -25.11
C TYR A 336 5.55 -9.66 -25.59
N ARG A 337 5.51 -8.69 -24.67
CA ARG A 337 5.88 -7.29 -24.96
C ARG A 337 7.38 -7.10 -25.12
N ASN A 338 8.15 -7.82 -24.31
CA ASN A 338 9.61 -7.78 -24.30
C ASN A 338 10.12 -9.19 -23.98
N GLU A 339 10.95 -9.75 -24.87
CA GLU A 339 11.42 -11.13 -24.74
C GLU A 339 12.27 -11.32 -23.48
N THR A 340 13.22 -10.42 -23.24
CA THR A 340 14.13 -10.52 -22.10
C THR A 340 13.38 -10.46 -20.77
N ALA A 341 12.38 -9.57 -20.65
CA ALA A 341 11.51 -9.53 -19.49
C ALA A 341 10.72 -10.84 -19.35
N ALA A 342 10.08 -11.32 -20.42
CA ALA A 342 9.34 -12.60 -20.38
C ALA A 342 10.22 -13.79 -19.99
N ARG A 343 11.48 -13.82 -20.43
CA ARG A 343 12.48 -14.82 -20.00
C ARG A 343 12.84 -14.70 -18.53
N TYR A 344 12.91 -13.48 -17.99
CA TYR A 344 13.07 -13.27 -16.55
C TYR A 344 11.86 -13.85 -15.78
N GLY A 345 10.64 -13.55 -16.23
CA GLY A 345 9.42 -14.16 -15.68
C GLY A 345 9.44 -15.68 -15.76
N TYR A 346 9.94 -16.25 -16.86
CA TYR A 346 10.11 -17.70 -17.00
C TYR A 346 11.10 -18.28 -16.00
N ALA A 347 12.25 -17.62 -15.78
CA ALA A 347 13.23 -18.07 -14.80
C ALA A 347 12.65 -18.06 -13.37
N LEU A 348 11.89 -17.03 -13.01
CA LEU A 348 11.17 -16.99 -11.73
C LEU A 348 10.14 -18.12 -11.62
N ALA A 349 9.29 -18.31 -12.65
CA ALA A 349 8.29 -19.37 -12.66
C ALA A 349 8.90 -20.78 -12.60
N LEU A 350 10.05 -20.99 -13.25
CA LEU A 350 10.81 -22.23 -13.14
C LEU A 350 11.30 -22.46 -11.71
N SER A 351 11.79 -21.42 -11.04
CA SER A 351 12.25 -21.50 -9.64
C SER A 351 11.11 -21.87 -8.70
N GLU A 352 9.98 -21.18 -8.80
CA GLU A 352 8.78 -21.47 -7.99
C GLU A 352 8.24 -22.88 -8.26
N ALA A 353 8.40 -23.40 -9.48
CA ALA A 353 8.05 -24.78 -9.83
C ALA A 353 9.13 -25.81 -9.44
N GLY A 354 10.16 -25.43 -8.68
CA GLY A 354 11.25 -26.29 -8.21
C GLY A 354 12.28 -26.67 -9.28
N ASN A 355 12.23 -26.07 -10.46
CA ASN A 355 13.12 -26.36 -11.59
C ASN A 355 14.36 -25.46 -11.60
N PHE A 356 15.12 -25.50 -10.50
CA PHE A 356 16.24 -24.58 -10.25
C PHE A 356 17.36 -24.68 -11.29
N GLU A 357 17.65 -25.87 -11.82
CA GLU A 357 18.68 -26.04 -12.86
C GLU A 357 18.32 -25.29 -14.15
N LYS A 358 17.06 -25.40 -14.62
CA LYS A 358 16.62 -24.64 -15.80
C LYS A 358 16.51 -23.15 -15.49
N ALA A 359 16.02 -22.78 -14.31
CA ALA A 359 15.94 -21.38 -13.88
C ALA A 359 17.34 -20.71 -13.92
N ARG A 360 18.36 -21.40 -13.40
CA ARG A 360 19.76 -20.94 -13.43
C ARG A 360 20.28 -20.77 -14.85
N ILE A 361 19.98 -21.71 -15.75
CA ILE A 361 20.43 -21.63 -17.15
C ILE A 361 19.79 -20.43 -17.84
N GLU A 362 18.48 -20.23 -17.71
CA GLU A 362 17.79 -19.10 -18.32
C GLU A 362 18.30 -17.78 -17.76
N LEU A 363 18.39 -17.64 -16.44
CA LEU A 363 18.86 -16.40 -15.82
C LEU A 363 20.36 -16.15 -16.08
N GLY A 364 21.17 -17.19 -16.21
CA GLY A 364 22.57 -17.10 -16.59
C GLY A 364 22.77 -16.48 -17.98
N LYS A 365 21.89 -16.79 -18.95
CA LYS A 365 21.89 -16.13 -20.27
C LYS A 365 21.56 -14.64 -20.13
N LEU A 366 20.53 -14.31 -19.34
CA LEU A 366 20.13 -12.92 -19.09
C LEU A 366 21.25 -12.11 -18.43
N LEU A 367 21.95 -12.69 -17.46
CA LEU A 367 23.09 -12.07 -16.80
C LEU A 367 24.32 -11.94 -17.71
N HIS A 368 24.51 -12.86 -18.66
CA HIS A 368 25.58 -12.75 -19.65
C HIS A 368 25.34 -11.57 -20.61
N GLU A 369 24.11 -11.41 -21.07
CA GLU A 369 23.73 -10.34 -22.00
C GLU A 369 23.61 -8.98 -21.29
N GLN A 370 23.05 -8.95 -20.08
CA GLN A 370 22.74 -7.73 -19.33
C GLN A 370 23.20 -7.85 -17.86
N PRO A 371 24.52 -7.82 -17.60
CA PRO A 371 25.09 -8.12 -16.28
C PRO A 371 24.83 -7.07 -15.20
N ASN A 372 24.24 -5.92 -15.55
CA ASN A 372 24.04 -4.79 -14.64
C ASN A 372 22.59 -4.60 -14.18
N ILE A 373 21.66 -5.44 -14.64
CA ILE A 373 20.26 -5.38 -14.18
C ILE A 373 20.18 -5.99 -12.78
N ALA A 374 19.86 -5.17 -11.78
CA ALA A 374 19.80 -5.57 -10.37
C ALA A 374 18.86 -6.78 -10.15
N ALA A 375 17.66 -6.73 -10.72
CA ALA A 375 16.66 -7.79 -10.62
C ALA A 375 17.19 -9.16 -11.08
N PHE A 376 18.09 -9.21 -12.07
CA PHE A 376 18.68 -10.46 -12.52
C PHE A 376 19.71 -11.00 -11.54
N GLN A 377 20.51 -10.10 -10.94
CA GLN A 377 21.50 -10.47 -9.94
C GLN A 377 20.82 -10.99 -8.67
N ILE A 378 19.77 -10.30 -8.22
CA ILE A 378 18.98 -10.66 -7.04
C ILE A 378 18.22 -11.97 -7.27
N ALA A 379 17.57 -12.13 -8.43
CA ALA A 379 16.88 -13.39 -8.76
C ALA A 379 17.85 -14.57 -8.81
N ALA A 380 19.08 -14.39 -9.28
CA ALA A 380 20.07 -15.47 -9.30
C ALA A 380 20.42 -15.91 -7.90
N ALA A 381 20.66 -14.96 -7.00
CA ALA A 381 20.92 -15.26 -5.59
C ALA A 381 19.72 -15.96 -4.92
N ARG A 382 18.48 -15.48 -5.17
CA ARG A 382 17.25 -16.09 -4.64
C ARG A 382 17.02 -17.52 -5.17
N ILE A 383 17.27 -17.78 -6.46
CA ILE A 383 17.15 -19.13 -7.04
C ILE A 383 18.12 -20.09 -6.34
N GLU A 384 19.37 -19.68 -6.14
CA GLU A 384 20.34 -20.53 -5.44
C GLU A 384 20.00 -20.73 -3.96
N GLN A 385 19.42 -19.72 -3.32
CA GLN A 385 18.93 -19.81 -1.95
C GLN A 385 17.79 -20.83 -1.86
N GLN A 386 16.78 -20.75 -2.74
CA GLN A 386 15.66 -21.70 -2.81
C GLN A 386 16.14 -23.12 -3.17
N ALA A 387 17.18 -23.25 -3.99
CA ALA A 387 17.81 -24.53 -4.33
C ALA A 387 18.67 -25.13 -3.18
N GLY A 388 18.79 -24.44 -2.05
CA GLY A 388 19.61 -24.87 -0.91
C GLY A 388 21.12 -24.69 -1.12
N LYS A 389 21.56 -24.01 -2.19
CA LYS A 389 22.97 -23.74 -2.48
C LYS A 389 23.43 -22.46 -1.76
N LEU A 390 23.32 -22.47 -0.42
CA LEU A 390 23.45 -21.28 0.44
C LEU A 390 24.79 -20.55 0.28
N ALA A 391 25.91 -21.26 0.15
CA ALA A 391 27.22 -20.62 -0.04
C ALA A 391 27.29 -19.82 -1.36
N LEU A 392 26.74 -20.37 -2.44
CA LEU A 392 26.67 -19.68 -3.72
C LEU A 392 25.67 -18.51 -3.68
N ALA A 393 24.51 -18.72 -3.04
CA ALA A 393 23.53 -17.65 -2.85
C ALA A 393 24.14 -16.46 -2.08
N LEU A 394 24.93 -16.72 -1.03
CA LEU A 394 25.60 -15.69 -0.25
C LEU A 394 26.61 -14.90 -1.09
N GLU A 395 27.41 -15.58 -1.92
CA GLU A 395 28.34 -14.92 -2.84
C GLU A 395 27.59 -14.03 -3.87
N LEU A 396 26.50 -14.54 -4.42
CA LEU A 396 25.70 -13.81 -5.40
C LEU A 396 25.01 -12.60 -4.78
N PHE A 397 24.45 -12.72 -3.58
CA PHE A 397 23.89 -11.60 -2.84
C PHE A 397 24.95 -10.56 -2.47
N ASP A 398 26.14 -10.97 -2.04
CA ASP A 398 27.25 -10.05 -1.75
C ASP A 398 27.65 -9.25 -3.01
N ARG A 399 27.72 -9.93 -4.16
CA ARG A 399 27.96 -9.26 -5.44
C ARG A 399 26.83 -8.30 -5.81
N ALA A 400 25.58 -8.71 -5.62
CA ALA A 400 24.41 -7.90 -5.92
C ALA A 400 24.36 -6.63 -5.05
N ARG A 401 24.54 -6.74 -3.72
CA ARG A 401 24.52 -5.56 -2.84
C ARG A 401 25.66 -4.59 -3.13
N ARG A 402 26.86 -5.08 -3.46
CA ARG A 402 28.01 -4.21 -3.77
C ARG A 402 27.80 -3.41 -5.06
N LYS A 403 27.09 -4.00 -6.03
CA LYS A 403 26.70 -3.31 -7.27
C LYS A 403 25.48 -2.40 -7.11
N ASN A 404 24.60 -2.72 -6.16
CA ASN A 404 23.35 -2.03 -5.92
C ASN A 404 23.23 -1.67 -4.42
N PRO A 405 24.04 -0.72 -3.91
CA PRO A 405 24.15 -0.42 -2.49
C PRO A 405 22.86 0.16 -1.88
N ASP A 406 21.94 0.65 -2.70
CA ASP A 406 20.64 1.19 -2.24
C ASP A 406 19.50 0.17 -2.36
N SER A 407 19.76 -1.05 -2.86
CA SER A 407 18.72 -2.06 -3.08
C SER A 407 18.38 -2.81 -1.79
N ARG A 408 17.17 -2.56 -1.25
CA ARG A 408 16.62 -3.31 -0.11
C ARG A 408 16.64 -4.81 -0.38
N ALA A 409 16.16 -5.23 -1.56
CA ALA A 409 16.10 -6.63 -1.97
C ALA A 409 17.46 -7.35 -1.92
N ALA A 410 18.54 -6.68 -2.36
CA ALA A 410 19.89 -7.24 -2.34
C ALA A 410 20.46 -7.31 -0.92
N ILE A 411 20.27 -6.24 -0.14
CA ILE A 411 20.80 -6.13 1.22
C ILE A 411 20.08 -7.08 2.17
N TYR A 412 18.75 -7.10 2.15
CA TYR A 412 17.96 -7.97 3.01
C TYR A 412 18.19 -9.44 2.68
N GLY A 413 18.28 -9.78 1.39
CA GLY A 413 18.64 -11.13 0.97
C GLY A 413 20.02 -11.55 1.49
N TYR A 414 21.02 -10.66 1.37
CA TYR A 414 22.36 -10.92 1.89
C TYR A 414 22.39 -11.09 3.41
N VAL A 415 21.86 -10.10 4.14
CA VAL A 415 21.88 -10.06 5.61
C VAL A 415 21.10 -11.23 6.19
N SER A 416 19.90 -11.51 5.68
CA SER A 416 19.11 -12.66 6.15
C SER A 416 19.90 -13.96 6.04
N LEU A 417 20.63 -14.16 4.94
CA LEU A 417 21.43 -15.35 4.73
C LEU A 417 22.72 -15.34 5.59
N LEU A 418 23.39 -14.20 5.70
CA LEU A 418 24.61 -14.02 6.47
C LEU A 418 24.38 -14.24 7.96
N THR A 419 23.30 -13.68 8.52
CA THR A 419 22.85 -13.90 9.90
C THR A 419 22.60 -15.38 10.20
N ASN A 420 22.15 -16.15 9.21
CA ASN A 420 21.79 -17.56 9.39
C ASN A 420 22.92 -18.56 9.12
N THR A 421 23.88 -18.20 8.28
CA THR A 421 24.89 -19.16 7.78
C THR A 421 26.33 -18.71 7.95
N GLY A 422 26.56 -17.45 8.34
CA GLY A 422 27.87 -16.84 8.42
C GLY A 422 28.01 -15.95 9.64
N ASP A 423 28.38 -14.68 9.44
CA ASP A 423 28.73 -13.74 10.50
C ASP A 423 27.56 -12.79 10.84
N PRO A 424 26.81 -13.05 11.93
CA PRO A 424 25.72 -12.17 12.35
C PRO A 424 26.20 -10.79 12.81
N ALA A 425 27.46 -10.62 13.23
CA ALA A 425 27.99 -9.32 13.63
C ALA A 425 28.23 -8.42 12.41
N GLU A 426 28.72 -8.98 11.31
CA GLU A 426 28.81 -8.27 10.02
C GLU A 426 27.42 -7.91 9.50
N ALA A 427 26.47 -8.84 9.55
CA ALA A 427 25.09 -8.59 9.14
C ALA A 427 24.44 -7.42 9.88
N ARG A 428 24.63 -7.37 11.22
CA ARG A 428 24.20 -6.26 12.07
C ARG A 428 24.85 -4.93 11.65
N GLN A 429 26.15 -4.92 11.37
CA GLN A 429 26.84 -3.70 10.97
C GLN A 429 26.32 -3.18 9.63
N ILE A 430 26.11 -4.07 8.65
CA ILE A 430 25.55 -3.72 7.34
C ILE A 430 24.17 -3.07 7.49
N LEU A 431 23.28 -3.62 8.31
CA LEU A 431 21.98 -3.02 8.55
C LEU A 431 22.10 -1.65 9.24
N ARG A 432 22.99 -1.50 10.22
CA ARG A 432 23.21 -0.20 10.87
C ARG A 432 23.71 0.88 9.91
N ASP A 433 24.60 0.50 8.98
CA ASP A 433 25.11 1.40 7.95
C ASP A 433 24.04 1.73 6.89
N PHE A 434 23.19 0.76 6.57
CA PHE A 434 22.09 0.91 5.61
C PHE A 434 20.90 1.74 6.15
N GLY A 435 20.69 1.72 7.46
CA GLY A 435 19.50 2.23 8.15
C GLY A 435 19.39 3.76 8.23
N SER A 436 19.31 4.44 7.08
CA SER A 436 18.78 5.81 6.98
C SER A 436 17.29 5.85 7.39
N THR A 437 16.74 7.04 7.67
CA THR A 437 15.31 7.18 8.02
C THR A 437 14.36 6.65 6.94
N GLU A 438 14.76 6.69 5.67
CA GLU A 438 13.96 6.22 4.53
C GLU A 438 13.96 4.69 4.39
N ASN A 439 14.98 4.01 4.93
CA ASN A 439 15.21 2.57 4.76
C ASN A 439 14.70 1.71 5.93
N ARG A 440 14.03 2.31 6.92
CA ARG A 440 13.56 1.62 8.15
C ARG A 440 12.13 1.10 8.01
N ASP A 441 11.96 0.13 7.12
CA ASP A 441 10.71 -0.60 6.96
C ASP A 441 10.55 -1.70 8.04
N PRO A 442 9.40 -2.41 8.14
CA PRO A 442 9.26 -3.50 9.10
C PRO A 442 10.33 -4.59 8.97
N ARG A 443 10.75 -4.93 7.73
CA ARG A 443 11.74 -5.99 7.48
C ARG A 443 13.11 -5.61 8.03
N PHE A 444 13.50 -4.34 7.92
CA PHE A 444 14.71 -3.79 8.52
C PHE A 444 14.80 -4.13 10.02
N PHE A 445 13.77 -3.74 10.78
CA PHE A 445 13.75 -3.92 12.23
C PHE A 445 13.79 -5.38 12.62
N LYS A 446 13.06 -6.23 11.88
CA LYS A 446 13.07 -7.67 12.13
C LYS A 446 14.45 -8.30 11.87
N LEU A 447 15.08 -7.97 10.74
CA LEU A 447 16.41 -8.49 10.40
C LEU A 447 17.49 -7.99 11.37
N LEU A 448 17.38 -6.74 11.82
CA LEU A 448 18.33 -6.17 12.79
C LEU A 448 18.19 -6.85 14.14
N ALA A 449 16.95 -7.05 14.61
CA ALA A 449 16.69 -7.78 15.84
C ALA A 449 17.21 -9.22 15.81
N GLU A 450 17.03 -9.94 14.70
CA GLU A 450 17.57 -11.30 14.50
C GLU A 450 19.11 -11.30 14.54
N ALA A 451 19.76 -10.33 13.90
CA ALA A 451 21.21 -10.20 13.92
C ALA A 451 21.71 -9.86 15.33
N GLU A 452 21.03 -8.98 16.05
CA GLU A 452 21.38 -8.61 17.43
C GLU A 452 21.24 -9.77 18.40
N GLU A 453 20.16 -10.53 18.31
CA GLU A 453 19.94 -11.74 19.12
C GLU A 453 21.10 -12.73 18.93
N LYS A 454 21.49 -13.00 17.69
CA LYS A 454 22.59 -13.93 17.38
C LYS A 454 23.97 -13.44 17.79
N THR A 455 24.13 -12.13 17.96
CA THR A 455 25.34 -11.56 18.56
C THR A 455 25.29 -11.49 20.08
N GLY A 456 24.20 -11.92 20.72
CA GLY A 456 24.00 -11.91 22.16
C GLY A 456 23.51 -10.56 22.73
N ASP A 457 23.15 -9.59 21.88
CA ASP A 457 22.63 -8.29 22.30
C ASP A 457 21.10 -8.34 22.44
N VAL A 458 20.65 -9.12 23.44
CA VAL A 458 19.22 -9.40 23.68
C VAL A 458 18.41 -8.13 23.95
N VAL A 459 19.01 -7.12 24.58
CA VAL A 459 18.34 -5.86 24.89
C VAL A 459 17.98 -5.09 23.62
N ASN A 460 18.96 -4.89 22.73
CA ASN A 460 18.68 -4.18 21.48
C ASN A 460 17.78 -5.04 20.57
N SER A 461 17.93 -6.38 20.58
CA SER A 461 17.04 -7.26 19.83
C SER A 461 15.57 -7.06 20.19
N HIS A 462 15.24 -7.05 21.49
CA HIS A 462 13.89 -6.73 21.95
C HIS A 462 13.47 -5.30 21.62
N TYR A 463 14.38 -4.32 21.69
CA TYR A 463 14.09 -2.95 21.28
C TYR A 463 13.71 -2.87 19.79
N ASP A 464 14.43 -3.54 18.91
CA ASP A 464 14.16 -3.52 17.48
C ASP A 464 12.92 -4.36 17.11
N LEU A 465 12.65 -5.46 17.82
CA LEU A 465 11.34 -6.14 17.73
C LEU A 465 10.19 -5.23 18.17
N SER A 466 10.39 -4.37 19.17
CA SER A 466 9.39 -3.36 19.55
C SER A 466 9.11 -2.41 18.39
N GLU A 467 10.15 -1.90 17.72
CA GLU A 467 9.97 -1.04 16.56
C GLU A 467 9.28 -1.76 15.40
N TYR A 468 9.61 -3.02 15.14
CA TYR A 468 8.86 -3.85 14.18
C TYR A 468 7.36 -3.88 14.52
N TYR A 469 7.00 -4.29 15.74
CA TYR A 469 5.61 -4.40 16.18
C TYR A 469 4.88 -3.06 16.15
N ARG A 470 5.57 -1.97 16.52
CA ARG A 470 5.03 -0.62 16.46
C ARG A 470 4.68 -0.21 15.03
N VAL A 471 5.57 -0.51 14.06
CA VAL A 471 5.34 -0.18 12.65
C VAL A 471 4.27 -1.07 12.02
N VAL A 472 4.19 -2.36 12.37
CA VAL A 472 3.10 -3.24 11.88
C VAL A 472 1.77 -3.05 12.59
N GLY A 473 1.76 -2.27 13.68
CA GLY A 473 0.55 -1.84 14.39
C GLY A 473 0.13 -2.69 15.57
N GLU A 474 0.96 -3.64 16.00
CA GLU A 474 0.76 -4.44 17.20
C GLU A 474 1.40 -3.72 18.41
N ILE A 475 0.81 -2.58 18.79
CA ILE A 475 1.36 -1.67 19.80
C ILE A 475 1.50 -2.36 21.18
N GLU A 476 0.56 -3.23 21.53
CA GLU A 476 0.62 -4.02 22.75
C GLU A 476 1.85 -4.95 22.76
N LEU A 477 2.13 -5.66 21.65
CA LEU A 477 3.32 -6.50 21.51
C LEU A 477 4.61 -5.65 21.54
N ALA A 478 4.56 -4.45 20.97
CA ALA A 478 5.69 -3.52 21.02
C ALA A 478 6.06 -3.14 22.47
N ALA A 479 5.05 -2.87 23.32
CA ALA A 479 5.26 -2.61 24.74
C ALA A 479 5.79 -3.83 25.49
N GLU A 480 5.27 -5.03 25.18
CA GLU A 480 5.76 -6.28 25.77
C GLU A 480 7.25 -6.52 25.47
N GLN A 481 7.69 -6.29 24.24
CA GLN A 481 9.10 -6.42 23.89
C GLN A 481 10.00 -5.47 24.69
N LEU A 482 9.59 -4.21 24.91
CA LEU A 482 10.37 -3.28 25.73
C LEU A 482 10.41 -3.69 27.20
N LYS A 483 9.33 -4.26 27.73
CA LYS A 483 9.29 -4.83 29.08
C LYS A 483 10.25 -6.02 29.21
N LEU A 484 10.34 -6.86 28.18
CA LEU A 484 11.33 -7.93 28.11
C LEU A 484 12.76 -7.35 28.07
N ALA A 485 13.00 -6.30 27.28
CA ALA A 485 14.29 -5.62 27.24
C ALA A 485 14.71 -5.05 28.62
N GLN A 486 13.77 -4.46 29.37
CA GLN A 486 14.03 -3.94 30.73
C GLN A 486 14.41 -5.03 31.74
N ALA A 487 13.89 -6.25 31.54
CA ALA A 487 14.09 -7.39 32.42
C ALA A 487 15.42 -8.12 32.19
N VAL A 488 16.17 -7.78 31.14
CA VAL A 488 17.47 -8.41 30.85
C VAL A 488 18.51 -8.01 31.90
N ASP A 489 19.19 -9.03 32.45
CA ASP A 489 20.32 -8.83 33.36
C ASP A 489 21.48 -8.09 32.67
N ASN A 490 22.14 -7.19 33.39
CA ASN A 490 23.27 -6.38 32.90
C ASN A 490 22.95 -5.37 31.78
N ILE A 491 21.68 -4.95 31.63
CA ILE A 491 21.33 -3.82 30.76
C ILE A 491 22.15 -2.56 31.12
N SER A 492 22.80 -1.97 30.12
CA SER A 492 23.58 -0.73 30.34
C SER A 492 22.67 0.46 30.67
N HIS A 493 23.22 1.47 31.35
CA HIS A 493 22.47 2.70 31.66
C HIS A 493 21.89 3.35 30.39
N TYR A 494 22.66 3.40 29.30
CA TYR A 494 22.21 3.95 28.03
C TYR A 494 21.06 3.15 27.41
N GLN A 495 21.16 1.83 27.38
CA GLN A 495 20.08 0.97 26.88
C GLN A 495 18.82 1.14 27.72
N ARG A 496 18.94 1.15 29.05
CA ARG A 496 17.81 1.36 29.97
C ARG A 496 17.09 2.67 29.67
N MET A 497 17.82 3.79 29.57
CA MET A 497 17.22 5.08 29.23
C MET A 497 16.45 5.06 27.90
N ARG A 498 17.00 4.41 26.86
CA ARG A 498 16.34 4.29 25.55
C ARG A 498 15.07 3.46 25.62
N VAL A 499 15.15 2.30 26.28
CA VAL A 499 14.01 1.38 26.44
C VAL A 499 12.91 2.07 27.24
N ASP A 500 13.24 2.72 28.36
CA ASP A 500 12.29 3.41 29.24
C ASP A 500 11.58 4.56 28.50
N ALA A 501 12.34 5.39 27.78
CA ALA A 501 11.79 6.50 27.01
C ALA A 501 10.84 6.02 25.90
N ARG A 502 11.21 4.94 25.20
CA ARG A 502 10.36 4.35 24.16
C ARG A 502 9.13 3.68 24.74
N LEU A 503 9.24 3.04 25.90
CA LEU A 503 8.10 2.41 26.56
C LEU A 503 7.09 3.47 27.02
N ASP A 504 7.54 4.58 27.60
CA ASP A 504 6.67 5.71 27.97
C ASP A 504 5.95 6.32 26.75
N GLU A 505 6.62 6.41 25.59
CA GLU A 505 6.00 6.83 24.33
C GLU A 505 4.87 5.86 23.90
N ILE A 506 5.16 4.55 23.91
CA ILE A 506 4.19 3.52 23.52
C ILE A 506 3.03 3.41 24.51
N GLU A 507 3.28 3.53 25.81
CA GLU A 507 2.23 3.48 26.84
C GLU A 507 1.29 4.68 26.72
N LYS A 508 1.79 5.88 26.39
CA LYS A 508 0.94 7.04 26.06
C LYS A 508 0.05 6.79 24.84
N ASP A 509 0.55 6.09 23.84
CA ASP A 509 -0.23 5.70 22.66
C ASP A 509 -1.30 4.65 23.02
N LEU A 510 -0.97 3.68 23.88
CA LEU A 510 -1.92 2.69 24.39
C LEU A 510 -3.01 3.31 25.24
N ASP A 511 -2.67 4.20 26.17
CA ASP A 511 -3.63 4.90 27.03
C ASP A 511 -4.65 5.68 26.18
N ARG A 512 -4.20 6.32 25.09
CA ARG A 512 -5.10 7.00 24.14
C ARG A 512 -6.06 6.00 23.48
N VAL A 513 -5.58 4.83 23.07
CA VAL A 513 -6.40 3.79 22.45
C VAL A 513 -7.40 3.20 23.46
N ASP A 514 -6.96 2.92 24.68
CA ASP A 514 -7.79 2.30 25.71
C ASP A 514 -8.84 3.26 26.28
N ILE A 515 -8.53 4.55 26.41
CA ILE A 515 -9.52 5.59 26.72
C ILE A 515 -10.62 5.62 25.64
N GLU A 516 -10.26 5.53 24.37
CA GLU A 516 -11.24 5.49 23.28
C GLU A 516 -12.06 4.18 23.27
N ARG A 517 -11.43 3.03 23.55
CA ARG A 517 -12.12 1.74 23.72
C ARG A 517 -13.09 1.76 24.91
N ALA A 518 -12.69 2.33 26.05
CA ALA A 518 -13.51 2.44 27.25
C ALA A 518 -14.72 3.36 27.04
N LYS A 519 -14.50 4.55 26.45
CA LYS A 519 -15.60 5.45 26.05
C LYS A 519 -16.58 4.77 25.10
N ARG A 520 -16.08 3.94 24.17
CA ARG A 520 -16.93 3.16 23.25
C ARG A 520 -17.78 2.14 24.00
N LYS A 521 -17.17 1.35 24.90
CA LYS A 521 -17.87 0.34 25.70
C LYS A 521 -18.94 0.96 26.60
N GLU A 522 -18.63 2.07 27.26
CA GLU A 522 -19.59 2.80 28.10
C GLU A 522 -20.78 3.33 27.28
N ARG A 523 -20.55 3.79 26.04
CA ARG A 523 -21.62 4.21 25.12
C ARG A 523 -22.49 3.04 24.66
N GLU A 524 -21.88 1.87 24.39
CA GLU A 524 -22.61 0.64 24.04
C GLU A 524 -23.46 0.14 25.21
N GLU A 525 -22.94 0.18 26.44
CA GLU A 525 -23.67 -0.18 27.66
C GLU A 525 -24.83 0.80 27.94
N ARG A 526 -24.62 2.11 27.77
CA ARG A 526 -25.69 3.13 27.90
C ARG A 526 -26.80 2.98 26.86
N LYS A 527 -26.48 2.48 25.65
CA LYS A 527 -27.48 2.16 24.63
C LYS A 527 -28.30 0.93 25.04
N ARG A 528 -27.63 -0.14 25.49
CA ARG A 528 -28.29 -1.36 25.97
C ARG A 528 -29.16 -1.18 27.21
N SER A 529 -28.89 -0.14 28.03
CA SER A 529 -29.72 0.19 29.19
C SER A 529 -30.93 1.08 28.85
N ARG A 530 -31.02 1.59 27.62
CA ARG A 530 -32.10 2.48 27.15
C ARG A 530 -33.11 1.76 26.23
N ASP A 531 -32.72 0.63 25.65
CA ASP A 531 -33.60 -0.36 25.00
C ASP A 531 -34.15 -1.34 26.05
#